data_AF-A0A0W0VSQ0-F1
#
_entry.id   AF-A0A0W0VSQ0-F1
#
_cell.length_a   1.000
_cell.length_b   1.000
_cell.length_c   1.000
_cell.angle_alpha   90.00
_cell.angle_beta   90.00
_cell.angle_gamma   90.00
#
_symmetry.space_group_name_H-M   'P 1'
#
loop_
_entity.id
_entity.type
_entity.pdbx_description
1 polymer ?
#
loop_
_entity_poly.entity_id
_entity_poly.type
_entity_poly.pdbx_seq_one_letter_code
_entity_poly.pdbx_strand_id
1 'polypeptide(L)' 'MRKVFRLLGVVLDAITDIMDEKPKRQYIPVYEAREKFEKGMISMREYNETFENNNGI' A
#
# COMPACT_ATOMS: atom_id res chain seq x y z
N MET A 1 -8.92 -34.61 -7.37
CA MET A 1 -8.76 -33.68 -6.22
C MET A 1 -7.37 -33.07 -6.11
N ARG A 2 -6.27 -33.86 -6.10
CA ARG A 2 -4.89 -33.35 -5.91
C ARG A 2 -4.42 -32.26 -6.91
N LYS A 3 -4.94 -32.27 -8.15
CA LYS A 3 -4.64 -31.26 -9.18
C LYS A 3 -5.27 -29.89 -8.91
N VAL A 4 -6.44 -29.86 -8.27
CA VAL A 4 -7.18 -28.60 -7.98
C VAL A 4 -6.49 -27.82 -6.87
N PHE A 5 -6.00 -28.51 -5.83
CA PHE A 5 -5.23 -27.88 -4.75
C PHE A 5 -3.89 -27.30 -5.21
N ARG A 6 -3.23 -27.93 -6.20
CA ARG A 6 -2.02 -27.36 -6.81
C ARG A 6 -2.31 -26.08 -7.57
N LEU A 7 -3.41 -26.05 -8.32
CA LEU A 7 -3.81 -24.84 -9.05
C LEU A 7 -4.15 -23.70 -8.08
N LEU A 8 -4.87 -24.00 -6.99
CA LEU A 8 -5.18 -23.02 -5.95
C LEU A 8 -3.93 -22.48 -5.25
N GLY A 9 -2.93 -23.33 -4.97
CA GLY A 9 -1.66 -22.91 -4.38
C GLY A 9 -0.90 -21.92 -5.27
N VAL A 10 -0.81 -22.19 -6.58
CA VAL A 10 -0.12 -21.29 -7.53
C VAL A 10 -0.84 -19.93 -7.66
N VAL A 11 -2.17 -19.95 -7.64
CA VAL A 11 -2.96 -18.70 -7.67
C VAL A 11 -2.79 -17.91 -6.37
N LEU A 12 -2.73 -18.59 -5.22
CA LEU A 12 -2.48 -17.95 -3.93
C LEU A 12 -1.08 -17.33 -3.88
N ASP A 13 -0.03 -18.05 -4.27
CA ASP A 13 1.34 -17.52 -4.30
C ASP A 13 1.45 -16.29 -5.21
N ALA A 14 0.81 -16.32 -6.38
CA ALA A 14 0.79 -15.18 -7.29
C ALA A 14 0.04 -13.96 -6.72
N ILE A 15 -1.05 -14.18 -5.98
CA ILE A 15 -1.78 -13.08 -5.32
C ILE A 15 -0.97 -12.51 -4.15
N THR A 16 -0.28 -13.36 -3.38
CA THR A 16 0.57 -12.93 -2.28
C THR A 16 1.76 -12.10 -2.78
N ASP A 17 2.38 -12.50 -3.89
CA ASP A 17 3.48 -11.74 -4.51
C ASP A 17 3.02 -10.34 -4.96
N ILE A 18 1.83 -10.24 -5.57
CA ILE A 18 1.20 -8.96 -5.95
C ILE A 18 0.80 -8.13 -4.71
N MET A 19 0.42 -8.78 -3.60
CA MET A 19 0.07 -8.10 -2.35
C MET A 19 1.30 -7.63 -1.56
N ASP A 20 2.43 -8.31 -1.64
CA ASP A 20 3.72 -7.81 -1.14
C ASP A 20 4.25 -6.67 -2.02
N GLU A 21 3.89 -6.69 -3.30
CA GLU A 21 4.00 -5.56 -4.23
C GLU A 21 2.88 -4.52 -4.04
N LYS A 22 2.17 -4.52 -2.90
CA LYS A 22 1.48 -3.33 -2.43
C LYS A 22 2.53 -2.23 -2.45
N PRO A 23 2.31 -1.10 -3.17
CA PRO A 23 3.33 -0.08 -3.26
C PRO A 23 3.68 0.25 -1.83
N LYS A 24 4.91 -0.09 -1.41
CA LYS A 24 5.49 0.38 -0.15
C LYS A 24 5.17 1.85 -0.20
N ARG A 25 4.16 2.29 0.57
CA ARG A 25 3.58 3.64 0.47
C ARG A 25 4.79 4.53 0.42
N GLN A 26 5.11 5.05 -0.78
CA GLN A 26 6.38 5.70 -0.99
C GLN A 26 6.38 6.76 0.07
N TYR A 27 7.34 6.70 0.98
CA TYR A 27 7.34 7.55 2.14
C TYR A 27 7.36 8.99 1.62
N ILE A 28 6.20 9.64 1.60
CA ILE A 28 6.06 11.01 1.13
C ILE A 28 6.44 11.85 2.34
N PRO A 29 7.50 12.66 2.24
CA PRO A 29 7.85 13.58 3.31
C PRO A 29 6.65 14.46 3.66
N VAL A 30 6.51 14.79 4.95
CA VAL A 30 5.37 15.56 5.46
C VAL A 30 5.17 16.88 4.71
N TYR A 31 6.26 17.55 4.31
CA TYR A 31 6.19 18.80 3.54
C TYR A 31 5.59 18.59 2.14
N GLU A 32 5.91 17.48 1.48
CA GLU A 32 5.36 17.11 0.16
C GLU A 32 3.90 16.64 0.27
N ALA A 33 3.56 15.90 1.32
CA ALA A 33 2.18 15.50 1.57
C ALA A 33 1.30 16.74 1.81
N ARG A 34 1.82 17.74 2.54
CA ARG A 34 1.12 18.99 2.80
C ARG A 34 0.89 19.79 1.52
N GLU A 35 1.91 19.92 0.68
CA GLU A 35 1.78 20.60 -0.61
C GLU A 35 0.75 19.92 -1.51
N LYS A 36 0.74 18.58 -1.55
CA LYS A 36 -0.24 17.80 -2.33
C LYS A 36 -1.66 17.93 -1.77
N PHE A 37 -1.82 18.00 -0.45
CA PHE A 37 -3.12 18.22 0.18
C PHE A 37 -3.66 19.63 -0.10
N GLU A 38 -2.82 20.66 0.03
CA GLU A 38 -3.19 22.05 -0.28
C GLU A 38 -3.55 22.22 -1.77
N LYS A 39 -2.93 21.44 -2.67
CA LYS A 39 -3.28 21.37 -4.09
C LYS A 39 -4.50 20.49 -4.41
N GLY A 40 -5.10 19.84 -3.40
CA GLY A 40 -6.23 18.92 -3.58
C GLY A 40 -5.89 17.64 -4.34
N MET A 41 -4.60 17.30 -4.46
CA MET A 41 -4.12 16.12 -5.18
C MET A 41 -4.22 14.83 -4.35
N ILE A 42 -4.32 14.96 -3.02
CA ILE A 42 -4.53 13.84 -2.10
C ILE A 42 -5.64 14.18 -1.12
N SER A 43 -6.36 13.16 -0.67
CA SER A 43 -7.41 13.30 0.35
C SER A 43 -6.82 13.54 1.74
N MET A 44 -7.63 14.06 2.66
CA MET A 44 -7.26 14.21 4.07
C MET A 44 -6.89 12.86 4.72
N ARG A 45 -7.51 11.77 4.27
CA ARG A 45 -7.18 10.41 4.71
C ARG A 45 -5.78 10.00 4.27
N GLU A 46 -5.45 10.21 3.00
CA GLU A 46 -4.10 9.94 2.48
C GLU A 46 -3.04 10.81 3.14
N TYR A 47 -3.36 12.09 3.40
CA TYR A 47 -2.49 12.97 4.20
C TYR A 47 -2.27 12.39 5.60
N ASN A 48 -3.31 11.99 6.33
CA ASN A 48 -3.17 11.45 7.69
C ASN A 48 -2.37 10.13 7.72
N GLU A 49 -2.56 9.28 6.72
CA GLU A 49 -1.80 8.02 6.57
C GLU A 49 -0.29 8.26 6.37
N THR A 50 0.12 9.40 5.81
CA THR A 50 1.55 9.77 5.73
C THR A 50 2.16 10.15 7.08
N PHE A 51 1.36 10.62 8.05
CA PHE A 51 1.82 10.91 9.41
C PHE A 51 1.86 9.66 10.28
N GLU A 52 0.86 8.78 10.17
CA GLU A 52 0.79 7.54 10.95
C GLU A 52 1.96 6.60 10.64
N ASN A 53 2.40 6.54 9.38
CA ASN A 53 3.59 5.75 8.99
C ASN A 53 4.91 6.35 9.49
N ASN A 54 4.93 7.63 9.85
CA ASN A 54 6.13 8.36 10.29
C ASN A 54 6.26 8.44 11.81
N ASN A 55 5.14 8.23 12.51
CA ASN A 55 5.04 8.13 13.96
C ASN A 55 4.87 6.67 14.41
N GLY A 56 5.38 5.70 13.64
CA GLY A 56 5.42 4.28 14.00
C GLY A 56 6.26 4.04 15.25
N ILE A 57 5.63 4.20 16.41
CA ILE A 57 5.81 3.38 17.61
C ILE A 57 5.11 2.04 17.35
#